data_AF-A0A521EUQ2-F1
#
_entry.id   AF-A0A521EUQ2-F1
#
_cell.length_a   1.000
_cell.length_b   1.000
_cell.length_c   1.000
_cell.angle_alpha   90.00
_cell.angle_beta   90.00
_cell.angle_gamma   90.00
#
_symmetry.space_group_name_H-M   'P 1'
#
loop_
_entity.id
_entity.type
_entity.pdbx_description
1 polymer ?
#
loop_
_entity_poly.entity_id
_entity_poly.type
_entity_poly.pdbx_seq_one_letter_code
_entity_poly.pdbx_strand_id
1 'polypeptide(L)'
;MLRSFLTTFILLTFGAAYPATAGQLCDHRNTGIIEIIVGTRNAGQTQRIAYRLSGTGVLSAASWTDQNQLTGVSKTIKLGVGNFDQAIADLKDLKSSPPPSYADGTIPTPPNLTVELALANGPGSVRFVLRTDMPAVVQALLTDWKIAAPLYRPKRGTYVWTIPGPHNPGPSDLTVTPQNCGDGLAKTVASGVSSTSIVIPAPVGIENYLAKGSSARSRFIAYLPGDFAYFGVLASG
;
A
#
# COMPACT_ATOMS: atom_id res chain seq x y z
N MET A 1 -13.38 -22.62 71.35
CA MET A 1 -12.63 -21.34 71.33
C MET A 1 -11.30 -21.67 70.65
N LEU A 2 -10.83 -21.12 69.53
CA LEU A 2 -11.00 -19.80 68.90
C LEU A 2 -10.83 -20.02 67.38
N ARG A 3 -11.73 -19.45 66.55
CA ARG A 3 -11.59 -19.44 65.08
C ARG A 3 -10.63 -18.31 64.71
N SER A 4 -9.62 -18.58 63.87
CA SER A 4 -8.80 -17.55 63.24
C SER A 4 -9.03 -17.61 61.72
N PHE A 5 -9.72 -16.60 61.19
CA PHE A 5 -9.92 -16.37 59.77
C PHE A 5 -8.65 -15.74 59.21
N LEU A 6 -7.98 -16.40 58.26
CA LEU A 6 -6.95 -15.77 57.44
C LEU A 6 -7.61 -15.26 56.16
N THR A 7 -7.64 -13.94 56.03
CA THR A 7 -8.20 -13.19 54.91
C THR A 7 -7.27 -13.29 53.70
N THR A 8 -7.71 -13.96 52.64
CA THR A 8 -7.00 -13.98 51.35
C THR A 8 -7.14 -12.62 50.67
N PHE A 9 -6.03 -11.88 50.60
CA PHE A 9 -5.92 -10.64 49.82
C PHE A 9 -5.85 -11.00 48.33
N ILE A 10 -6.91 -10.71 47.56
CA ILE A 10 -6.88 -10.79 46.10
C ILE A 10 -6.22 -9.51 45.59
N LEU A 11 -4.98 -9.61 45.13
CA LEU A 11 -4.31 -8.56 44.37
C LEU A 11 -4.95 -8.50 42.97
N LEU A 12 -5.86 -7.56 42.75
CA LEU A 12 -6.30 -7.17 41.41
C LEU A 12 -5.16 -6.41 40.73
N THR A 13 -4.34 -7.11 39.96
CA THR A 13 -3.45 -6.48 38.99
C THR A 13 -4.30 -5.94 37.85
N PHE A 14 -4.71 -4.67 37.96
CA PHE A 14 -5.13 -3.90 36.80
C PHE A 14 -3.92 -3.79 35.88
N GLY A 15 -3.86 -4.64 34.86
CA GLY A 15 -2.95 -4.47 33.74
C GLY A 15 -3.26 -3.14 33.09
N ALA A 16 -2.46 -2.12 33.39
CA ALA A 16 -2.47 -0.87 32.67
C ALA A 16 -2.11 -1.20 31.21
N ALA A 17 -3.11 -1.21 30.33
CA ALA A 17 -2.88 -1.14 28.90
C ALA A 17 -2.22 0.22 28.65
N TYR A 18 -0.89 0.23 28.58
CA TYR A 18 -0.16 1.42 28.17
C TYR A 18 -0.72 1.86 26.82
N PRO A 19 -1.21 3.11 26.68
CA PRO A 19 -1.58 3.60 25.36
C PRO A 19 -0.32 3.52 24.50
N ALA A 20 -0.41 2.80 23.38
CA ALA A 20 0.66 2.79 22.39
C ALA A 20 1.08 4.24 22.15
N THR A 21 2.37 4.54 22.32
CA THR A 21 2.86 5.90 22.11
C THR A 21 2.53 6.31 20.67
N ALA A 22 2.21 7.58 20.42
CA ALA A 22 1.79 8.03 19.09
C ALA A 22 2.81 7.70 17.98
N GLY A 23 4.09 7.46 18.34
CA GLY A 23 5.13 6.95 17.45
C GLY A 23 4.97 5.48 17.04
N GLN A 24 4.36 4.61 17.86
CA GLN A 24 4.09 3.21 17.53
C GLN A 24 2.91 3.03 16.56
N LEU A 25 1.95 3.96 16.55
CA LEU A 25 0.76 3.88 15.69
C LEU A 25 1.07 4.05 14.19
N CYS A 26 2.22 4.65 13.87
CA CYS A 26 2.70 4.86 12.51
C CYS A 26 4.06 4.21 12.27
N ASP A 27 4.49 3.23 13.07
CA ASP A 27 5.73 2.50 12.79
C ASP A 27 5.47 1.37 11.79
N HIS A 28 5.78 1.63 10.52
CA HIS A 28 5.58 0.73 9.38
C HIS A 28 6.92 0.17 8.87
N ARG A 29 8.04 0.54 9.52
CA ARG A 29 9.41 0.28 9.04
C ARG A 29 9.84 -1.19 9.05
N ASN A 30 9.01 -2.09 9.59
CA ASN A 30 9.39 -3.50 9.81
C ASN A 30 8.63 -4.51 8.95
N THR A 31 7.79 -4.07 8.00
CA THR A 31 6.99 -5.02 7.21
C THR A 31 7.59 -5.27 5.83
N GLY A 32 7.98 -6.52 5.57
CA GLY A 32 8.29 -6.97 4.22
C GLY A 32 7.06 -6.84 3.30
N ILE A 33 7.26 -6.39 2.07
CA ILE A 33 6.19 -6.20 1.09
C ILE A 33 6.73 -6.29 -0.33
N ILE A 34 5.96 -6.94 -1.20
CA ILE A 34 6.10 -6.84 -2.65
C ILE A 34 4.79 -6.29 -3.15
N GLU A 35 4.81 -5.17 -3.85
CA GLU A 35 3.63 -4.64 -4.51
C GLU A 35 3.91 -4.33 -5.97
N ILE A 36 3.08 -4.88 -6.86
CA ILE A 36 3.17 -4.72 -8.31
C ILE A 36 1.89 -4.05 -8.79
N ILE A 37 2.00 -2.87 -9.40
CA ILE A 37 0.90 -2.19 -10.09
C ILE A 37 1.16 -2.24 -11.60
N VAL A 38 0.23 -2.84 -12.34
CA VAL A 38 0.23 -2.87 -13.79
C VAL A 38 -0.82 -1.89 -14.30
N GLY A 39 -0.40 -0.89 -15.06
CA GLY A 39 -1.27 0.03 -15.78
C GLY A 39 -1.30 -0.32 -17.26
N THR A 40 -2.47 -0.58 -17.81
CA THR A 40 -2.67 -0.82 -19.24
C THR A 40 -3.56 0.27 -19.80
N ARG A 41 -3.10 0.95 -20.84
CA ARG A 41 -3.86 1.95 -21.56
C ARG A 41 -4.43 1.37 -22.86
N ASN A 42 -5.72 1.56 -23.05
CA ASN A 42 -6.42 1.26 -24.29
C ASN A 42 -7.38 2.40 -24.63
N ALA A 43 -7.37 2.88 -25.87
CA ALA A 43 -8.23 3.97 -26.35
C ALA A 43 -8.25 5.22 -25.43
N GLY A 44 -7.10 5.58 -24.85
CA GLY A 44 -6.97 6.74 -23.97
C GLY A 44 -7.40 6.50 -22.51
N GLN A 45 -7.99 5.36 -22.18
CA GLN A 45 -8.35 4.98 -20.81
C GLN A 45 -7.30 4.04 -20.21
N THR A 46 -6.93 4.27 -18.96
CA THR A 46 -5.95 3.46 -18.24
C THR A 46 -6.63 2.63 -17.17
N GLN A 47 -6.55 1.30 -17.29
CA GLN A 47 -6.91 0.37 -16.23
C GLN A 47 -5.67 0.00 -15.43
N ARG A 48 -5.79 -0.02 -14.10
CA ARG A 48 -4.74 -0.44 -13.19
C ARG A 48 -5.18 -1.71 -12.46
N ILE A 49 -4.25 -2.64 -12.31
CA ILE A 49 -4.40 -3.81 -11.44
C ILE A 49 -3.16 -3.86 -10.56
N ALA A 50 -3.38 -3.96 -9.25
CA ALA A 50 -2.31 -4.10 -8.29
C ALA A 50 -2.41 -5.42 -7.54
N TYR A 51 -1.26 -5.97 -7.21
CA TYR A 51 -1.09 -7.16 -6.38
C TYR A 51 -0.10 -6.85 -5.28
N ARG A 52 -0.40 -7.28 -4.05
CA ARG A 52 0.48 -7.12 -2.91
C ARG A 52 0.63 -8.40 -2.14
N LEU A 53 1.87 -8.81 -1.94
CA LEU A 53 2.28 -9.92 -1.11
C LEU A 53 3.02 -9.40 0.11
N SER A 54 2.46 -9.61 1.31
CA SER A 54 3.14 -9.25 2.56
C SER A 54 4.30 -10.22 2.87
N GLY A 55 5.22 -9.80 3.74
CA GLY A 55 6.31 -10.64 4.26
C GLY A 55 5.82 -11.87 5.04
N THR A 56 4.56 -11.87 5.48
CA THR A 56 3.90 -13.04 6.08
C THR A 56 3.27 -13.98 5.04
N GLY A 57 3.42 -13.67 3.75
CA GLY A 57 2.90 -14.44 2.62
C GLY A 57 1.41 -14.30 2.42
N VAL A 58 0.82 -13.13 2.70
CA VAL A 58 -0.59 -12.85 2.42
C VAL A 58 -0.70 -12.02 1.14
N LEU A 59 -1.39 -12.56 0.14
CA LEU A 59 -1.66 -11.93 -1.14
C LEU A 59 -3.01 -11.20 -1.13
N SER A 60 -3.05 -10.01 -1.71
CA SER A 60 -4.28 -9.32 -2.12
C SER A 60 -4.13 -8.67 -3.49
N ALA A 61 -5.26 -8.37 -4.12
CA ALA A 61 -5.31 -7.67 -5.39
C ALA A 61 -6.45 -6.64 -5.42
N ALA A 62 -6.26 -5.58 -6.21
CA ALA A 62 -7.32 -4.63 -6.52
C ALA A 62 -7.16 -4.09 -7.95
N SER A 63 -8.25 -3.60 -8.54
CA SER A 63 -8.23 -2.96 -9.86
C SER A 63 -9.05 -1.69 -9.86
N TRP A 64 -8.62 -0.69 -10.62
CA TRP A 64 -9.29 0.59 -10.76
C TRP A 64 -8.99 1.27 -12.09
N THR A 65 -9.78 2.29 -12.44
CA THR A 65 -9.58 3.10 -13.64
C THR A 65 -8.81 4.39 -13.34
N ASP A 66 -8.42 5.13 -14.37
CA ASP A 66 -7.87 6.49 -14.27
C ASP A 66 -8.88 7.55 -13.81
N GLN A 67 -10.19 7.25 -13.83
CA GLN A 67 -11.22 8.08 -13.17
C GLN A 67 -11.37 7.76 -11.67
N ASN A 68 -10.36 7.12 -11.05
CA ASN A 68 -10.36 6.74 -9.64
C ASN A 68 -11.55 5.84 -9.25
N GLN A 69 -12.07 5.05 -10.17
CA GLN A 69 -13.14 4.09 -9.88
C GLN A 69 -12.55 2.74 -9.52
N LEU A 70 -12.84 2.24 -8.30
CA LEU A 70 -12.48 0.90 -7.87
C LEU A 70 -13.40 -0.11 -8.56
N THR A 71 -12.85 -0.97 -9.41
CA THR A 71 -13.60 -1.92 -10.22
C THR A 71 -13.54 -3.35 -9.70
N GLY A 72 -12.54 -3.67 -8.88
CA GLY A 72 -12.37 -5.03 -8.35
C GLY A 72 -11.48 -5.09 -7.12
N VAL A 73 -11.79 -5.99 -6.20
CA VAL A 73 -10.97 -6.33 -5.02
C VAL A 73 -10.97 -7.84 -4.81
N SER A 74 -9.84 -8.40 -4.38
CA SER A 74 -9.77 -9.79 -3.95
C SER A 74 -10.06 -9.91 -2.44
N LYS A 75 -10.32 -11.14 -1.99
CA LYS A 75 -10.09 -11.49 -0.59
C LYS A 75 -8.57 -11.63 -0.35
N THR A 76 -8.12 -11.45 0.88
CA THR A 76 -6.74 -11.76 1.27
C THR A 76 -6.56 -13.27 1.35
N ILE A 77 -5.46 -13.79 0.80
CA ILE A 77 -5.19 -15.23 0.72
C ILE A 77 -3.79 -15.52 1.23
N LYS A 78 -3.64 -16.55 2.05
CA LYS A 78 -2.34 -16.95 2.62
C LYS A 78 -1.63 -17.92 1.67
N LEU A 79 -0.60 -17.44 0.99
CA LEU A 79 0.34 -18.25 0.20
C LEU A 79 1.51 -18.77 1.05
N GLY A 80 1.83 -18.09 2.15
CA GLY A 80 2.91 -18.46 3.06
C GLY A 80 4.25 -17.76 2.75
N VAL A 81 5.11 -17.67 3.76
CA VAL A 81 6.36 -16.88 3.74
C VAL A 81 7.30 -17.32 2.62
N GLY A 82 7.37 -18.62 2.31
CA GLY A 82 8.21 -19.12 1.21
C GLY A 82 7.86 -18.54 -0.17
N ASN A 83 6.58 -18.20 -0.42
CA ASN A 83 6.19 -17.51 -1.65
C ASN A 83 6.71 -16.07 -1.68
N PHE A 84 6.77 -15.40 -0.53
CA PHE A 84 7.35 -14.07 -0.42
C PHE A 84 8.86 -14.11 -0.67
N ASP A 85 9.57 -15.01 -0.01
CA ASP A 85 11.03 -15.14 -0.15
C ASP A 85 11.43 -15.48 -1.59
N GLN A 86 10.71 -16.39 -2.23
CA GLN A 86 10.93 -16.74 -3.64
C GLN A 86 10.71 -15.54 -4.55
N ALA A 87 9.60 -14.81 -4.38
CA ALA A 87 9.30 -13.63 -5.20
C ALA A 87 10.34 -12.50 -5.00
N ILE A 88 10.86 -12.30 -3.77
CA ILE A 88 11.99 -11.39 -3.53
C ILE A 88 13.22 -11.85 -4.33
N ALA A 89 13.56 -13.13 -4.29
CA ALA A 89 14.71 -13.69 -4.99
C ALA A 89 14.59 -13.53 -6.51
N ASP A 90 13.39 -13.77 -7.06
CA ASP A 90 13.10 -13.64 -8.49
C ASP A 90 13.21 -12.19 -8.97
N LEU A 91 12.76 -11.23 -8.16
CA LEU A 91 12.71 -9.80 -8.51
C LEU A 91 14.01 -9.04 -8.18
N LYS A 92 14.98 -9.65 -7.51
CA LYS A 92 16.18 -8.98 -6.98
C LYS A 92 16.98 -8.24 -8.07
N ASP A 93 17.06 -8.79 -9.28
CA ASP A 93 17.89 -8.24 -10.36
C ASP A 93 17.11 -7.32 -11.32
N LEU A 94 15.81 -7.14 -11.10
CA LEU A 94 14.97 -6.33 -11.97
C LEU A 94 15.27 -4.83 -11.85
N LYS A 95 15.82 -4.23 -12.91
CA LYS A 95 16.17 -2.79 -12.94
C LYS A 95 15.05 -1.95 -13.55
N SER A 96 14.92 -0.70 -13.09
CA SER A 96 14.07 0.32 -13.72
C SER A 96 14.47 0.57 -15.18
N SER A 97 13.47 0.86 -16.00
CA SER A 97 13.61 1.31 -17.39
C SER A 97 12.48 2.30 -17.67
N PRO A 98 12.57 3.53 -17.13
CA PRO A 98 11.56 4.56 -17.37
C PRO A 98 11.50 4.92 -18.87
N PRO A 99 10.40 5.50 -19.35
CA PRO A 99 10.31 5.93 -20.74
C PRO A 99 11.42 6.94 -21.07
N PRO A 100 11.92 6.96 -22.32
CA PRO A 100 12.95 7.90 -22.73
C PRO A 100 12.45 9.35 -22.56
N SER A 101 13.28 10.20 -21.95
CA SER A 101 13.09 11.64 -21.98
C SER A 101 13.57 12.19 -23.33
N TYR A 102 12.70 12.87 -24.07
CA TYR A 102 13.07 13.51 -25.34
C TYR A 102 13.63 14.90 -25.06
N ALA A 103 14.87 15.14 -25.51
CA ALA A 103 15.59 16.40 -25.26
C ALA A 103 15.09 17.59 -26.12
N ASP A 104 14.25 17.32 -27.11
CA ASP A 104 13.73 18.29 -28.09
C ASP A 104 12.37 18.90 -27.71
N GLY A 105 11.88 18.62 -26.49
CA GLY A 105 10.59 19.12 -26.03
C GLY A 105 9.39 18.38 -26.60
N THR A 106 9.60 17.28 -27.35
CA THR A 106 8.50 16.41 -27.78
C THR A 106 7.88 15.77 -26.55
N ILE A 107 6.58 16.02 -26.32
CA ILE A 107 5.86 15.40 -25.21
C ILE A 107 5.75 13.90 -25.54
N PRO A 108 6.36 13.00 -24.75
CA PRO A 108 6.25 11.58 -24.99
C PRO A 108 4.77 11.19 -24.96
N THR A 109 4.30 10.46 -25.96
CA THR A 109 3.04 9.72 -25.82
C THR A 109 3.19 8.82 -24.61
N PRO A 110 2.31 8.91 -23.59
CA PRO A 110 2.55 8.12 -22.41
C PRO A 110 2.37 6.62 -22.76
N PRO A 111 3.12 5.73 -22.12
CA PRO A 111 3.24 4.34 -22.53
C PRO A 111 1.90 3.59 -22.42
N ASN A 112 1.69 2.60 -23.30
CA ASN A 112 0.50 1.74 -23.27
C ASN A 112 0.51 0.75 -22.10
N LEU A 113 1.69 0.48 -21.54
CA LEU A 113 1.89 -0.39 -20.39
C LEU A 113 2.83 0.29 -19.42
N THR A 114 2.51 0.23 -18.13
CA THR A 114 3.42 0.58 -17.04
C THR A 114 3.43 -0.53 -16.02
N VAL A 115 4.60 -0.89 -15.51
CA VAL A 115 4.74 -1.76 -14.34
C VAL A 115 5.50 -0.99 -13.28
N GLU A 116 4.85 -0.77 -12.16
CA GLU A 116 5.42 -0.20 -10.95
C GLU A 116 5.59 -1.32 -9.93
N LEU A 117 6.76 -1.40 -9.32
CA LEU A 117 7.08 -2.42 -8.34
C LEU A 117 7.73 -1.76 -7.12
N ALA A 118 7.18 -2.02 -5.94
CA ALA A 118 7.80 -1.69 -4.66
C ALA A 118 8.23 -2.98 -3.96
N LEU A 119 9.49 -3.01 -3.50
CA LEU A 119 10.09 -4.13 -2.78
C LEU A 119 10.64 -3.62 -1.44
N ALA A 120 10.15 -4.17 -0.34
CA ALA A 120 10.76 -4.04 0.98
C ALA A 120 10.96 -5.43 1.59
N ASN A 121 12.16 -5.71 2.10
CA ASN A 121 12.49 -6.98 2.74
C ASN A 121 13.06 -6.76 4.14
N GLY A 122 12.23 -6.22 5.03
CA GLY A 122 12.59 -5.87 6.41
C GLY A 122 12.97 -4.39 6.59
N PRO A 123 13.63 -4.05 7.72
CA PRO A 123 14.00 -2.67 8.04
C PRO A 123 15.02 -2.14 7.03
N GLY A 124 14.64 -1.11 6.29
CA GLY A 124 15.49 -0.54 5.24
C GLY A 124 14.72 0.29 4.23
N SER A 125 15.41 0.76 3.18
CA SER A 125 14.81 1.54 2.10
C SER A 125 13.99 0.66 1.15
N VAL A 126 12.81 1.13 0.76
CA VAL A 126 12.02 0.56 -0.32
C VAL A 126 12.79 0.67 -1.64
N ARG A 127 12.95 -0.45 -2.34
CA ARG A 127 13.39 -0.44 -3.74
C ARG A 127 12.18 -0.28 -4.64
N PHE A 128 12.16 0.81 -5.39
CA PHE A 128 11.11 1.10 -6.36
C PHE A 128 11.62 0.86 -7.79
N VAL A 129 10.85 0.14 -8.60
CA VAL A 129 11.15 -0.17 -9.98
C VAL A 129 10.00 0.30 -10.87
N LEU A 130 10.34 1.04 -11.93
CA LEU A 130 9.38 1.47 -12.96
C LEU A 130 9.80 0.94 -14.32
N ARG A 131 8.86 0.33 -15.04
CA ARG A 131 9.03 -0.24 -16.38
C ARG A 131 7.87 0.19 -17.29
N THR A 132 8.13 0.17 -18.60
CA THR A 132 7.12 0.41 -19.65
C THR A 132 6.86 -0.82 -20.52
N ASP A 133 7.43 -1.95 -20.11
CA ASP A 133 7.28 -3.29 -20.64
C ASP A 133 6.85 -4.25 -19.52
N MET A 134 6.46 -5.49 -19.88
CA MET A 134 6.18 -6.56 -18.92
C MET A 134 7.40 -7.48 -18.82
N PRO A 135 8.22 -7.41 -17.74
CA PRO A 135 9.32 -8.35 -17.56
C PRO A 135 8.78 -9.78 -17.40
N ALA A 136 9.46 -10.76 -18.02
CA ALA A 136 9.03 -12.17 -17.96
C ALA A 136 8.87 -12.68 -16.51
N VAL A 137 9.76 -12.26 -15.61
CA VAL A 137 9.69 -12.61 -14.18
C VAL A 137 8.43 -12.05 -13.51
N VAL A 138 8.04 -10.82 -13.84
CA VAL A 138 6.79 -10.24 -13.33
C VAL A 138 5.60 -10.96 -13.93
N GLN A 139 5.63 -11.26 -15.23
CA GLN A 139 4.55 -11.99 -15.90
C GLN A 139 4.30 -13.37 -15.29
N ALA A 140 5.36 -14.11 -14.97
CA ALA A 140 5.26 -15.41 -14.32
C ALA A 140 4.57 -15.30 -12.95
N LEU A 141 5.06 -14.41 -12.08
CA LEU A 141 4.45 -14.16 -10.76
C LEU A 141 2.97 -13.75 -10.87
N LEU A 142 2.66 -12.83 -11.77
CA LEU A 142 1.29 -12.33 -11.94
C LEU A 142 0.33 -13.38 -12.51
N THR A 143 0.83 -14.36 -13.27
CA THR A 143 0.00 -15.47 -13.77
C THR A 143 -0.55 -16.28 -12.59
N ASP A 144 0.32 -16.64 -11.64
CA ASP A 144 -0.07 -17.40 -10.45
C ASP A 144 -0.93 -16.55 -9.50
N TRP A 145 -0.54 -15.30 -9.29
CA TRP A 145 -1.26 -14.40 -8.37
C TRP A 145 -2.65 -14.03 -8.87
N LYS A 146 -2.85 -13.93 -10.18
CA LYS A 146 -4.16 -13.68 -10.78
C LYS A 146 -5.13 -14.84 -10.54
N ILE A 147 -4.65 -16.08 -10.59
CA ILE A 147 -5.45 -17.27 -10.28
C ILE A 147 -5.73 -17.32 -8.78
N ALA A 148 -4.71 -17.08 -7.96
CA ALA A 148 -4.84 -17.12 -6.51
C ALA A 148 -5.79 -16.05 -5.98
N ALA A 149 -5.68 -14.80 -6.43
CA ALA A 149 -6.44 -13.65 -5.95
C ALA A 149 -7.43 -13.10 -7.01
N PRO A 150 -8.52 -13.84 -7.32
CA PRO A 150 -9.52 -13.38 -8.26
C PRO A 150 -10.21 -12.11 -7.73
N LEU A 151 -10.52 -11.21 -8.65
CA LEU A 151 -11.15 -9.92 -8.35
C LEU A 151 -12.67 -10.04 -8.37
N TYR A 152 -13.31 -9.47 -7.36
CA TYR A 152 -14.76 -9.38 -7.22
C TYR A 152 -15.20 -7.92 -7.15
N ARG A 153 -16.49 -7.68 -7.43
CA ARG A 153 -17.05 -6.33 -7.30
C ARG A 153 -16.84 -5.79 -5.87
N PRO A 154 -16.27 -4.59 -5.71
CA PRO A 154 -16.10 -3.97 -4.40
C PRO A 154 -17.45 -3.60 -3.77
N LYS A 155 -17.48 -3.51 -2.44
CA LYS A 155 -18.60 -2.86 -1.74
C LYS A 155 -18.62 -1.37 -2.11
N ARG A 156 -19.80 -0.75 -2.00
CA ARG A 156 -19.93 0.69 -2.17
C ARG A 156 -19.13 1.44 -1.10
N GLY A 157 -18.49 2.53 -1.50
CA GLY A 157 -17.76 3.40 -0.59
C GLY A 157 -16.48 3.98 -1.18
N THR A 158 -15.69 4.61 -0.32
CA THR A 158 -14.44 5.28 -0.66
C THR A 158 -13.28 4.53 -0.02
N TYR A 159 -12.19 4.37 -0.77
CA TYR A 159 -11.04 3.57 -0.41
C TYR A 159 -9.75 4.34 -0.64
N VAL A 160 -8.72 4.02 0.12
CA VAL A 160 -7.35 4.48 -0.08
C VAL A 160 -6.51 3.31 -0.54
N TRP A 161 -5.79 3.47 -1.65
CA TRP A 161 -4.69 2.57 -2.02
C TRP A 161 -3.37 3.24 -1.63
N THR A 162 -2.36 2.43 -1.34
CA THR A 162 -1.01 2.90 -0.99
C THR A 162 0.00 2.05 -1.72
N ILE A 163 1.18 2.58 -2.00
CA ILE A 163 2.36 1.82 -2.39
C ILE A 163 3.58 2.48 -1.72
N PRO A 164 4.48 1.72 -1.07
CA PRO A 164 5.72 2.27 -0.56
C PRO A 164 6.53 2.94 -1.69
N GLY A 165 7.13 4.09 -1.43
CA GLY A 165 7.82 4.92 -2.41
C GLY A 165 9.35 4.96 -2.21
N PRO A 166 10.11 5.49 -3.18
CA PRO A 166 11.56 5.66 -3.04
C PRO A 166 11.92 6.74 -2.02
N HIS A 167 13.17 6.73 -1.55
CA HIS A 167 13.71 7.80 -0.71
C HIS A 167 13.74 9.12 -1.50
N ASN A 168 12.87 10.07 -1.13
CA ASN A 168 12.65 11.37 -1.78
C ASN A 168 11.92 11.36 -3.14
N PRO A 169 10.60 11.11 -3.15
CA PRO A 169 9.75 11.15 -4.34
C PRO A 169 9.40 12.59 -4.80
N GLY A 170 9.84 13.62 -4.07
CA GLY A 170 9.49 15.02 -4.32
C GLY A 170 8.64 15.65 -3.18
N PRO A 171 7.98 16.80 -3.44
CA PRO A 171 7.17 17.50 -2.44
C PRO A 171 6.01 16.63 -1.94
N SER A 172 5.80 16.58 -0.62
CA SER A 172 4.74 15.78 -0.01
C SER A 172 3.41 16.53 0.02
N ASP A 173 2.34 15.85 -0.38
CA ASP A 173 0.94 16.30 -0.23
C ASP A 173 0.41 16.04 1.19
N LEU A 174 1.00 15.07 1.89
CA LEU A 174 0.69 14.71 3.26
C LEU A 174 2.00 14.47 4.02
N THR A 175 2.13 15.08 5.19
CA THR A 175 3.25 14.79 6.09
C THR A 175 2.71 14.09 7.33
N VAL A 176 3.07 12.82 7.49
CA VAL A 176 2.73 12.04 8.68
C VAL A 176 3.86 12.18 9.69
N THR A 177 3.51 12.67 10.87
CA THR A 177 4.39 12.86 12.02
C THR A 177 3.82 12.11 13.22
N PRO A 178 4.63 11.83 14.26
CA PRO A 178 4.10 11.26 15.50
C PRO A 178 2.96 12.09 16.11
N GLN A 179 2.94 13.40 15.89
CA GLN A 179 1.92 14.31 16.44
C GLN A 179 0.58 14.25 15.71
N ASN A 180 0.57 13.96 14.40
CA ASN A 180 -0.65 13.90 13.59
C ASN A 180 -1.01 12.48 13.13
N CYS A 181 -0.29 11.46 13.60
CA CYS A 181 -0.58 10.04 13.32
C CYS A 181 -1.99 9.61 13.77
N GLY A 182 -2.63 10.38 14.67
CA GLY A 182 -4.02 10.19 15.07
C GLY A 182 -5.04 10.70 14.04
N ASP A 183 -4.65 11.55 13.10
CA ASP A 183 -5.53 12.10 12.07
C ASP A 183 -5.98 11.00 11.12
N GLY A 184 -7.26 11.00 10.74
CA GLY A 184 -7.87 9.91 9.98
C GLY A 184 -7.09 9.54 8.71
N LEU A 185 -6.71 10.52 7.89
CA LEU A 185 -5.96 10.26 6.66
C LEU A 185 -4.51 9.83 6.93
N ALA A 186 -3.81 10.49 7.85
CA ALA A 186 -2.43 10.14 8.22
C ALA A 186 -2.36 8.69 8.72
N LYS A 187 -3.28 8.31 9.61
CA LYS A 187 -3.43 6.95 10.12
C LYS A 187 -3.74 5.95 9.02
N THR A 188 -4.69 6.27 8.14
CA THR A 188 -5.07 5.40 7.02
C THR A 188 -3.88 5.18 6.09
N VAL A 189 -3.17 6.22 5.66
CA VAL A 189 -2.01 6.06 4.77
C VAL A 189 -0.89 5.28 5.45
N ALA A 190 -0.52 5.62 6.70
CA ALA A 190 0.54 4.93 7.43
C ALA A 190 0.25 3.43 7.62
N SER A 191 -0.98 3.09 8.02
CA SER A 191 -1.39 1.69 8.18
C SER A 191 -1.60 0.95 6.86
N GLY A 192 -1.99 1.69 5.81
CA GLY A 192 -2.16 1.18 4.46
C GLY A 192 -0.87 0.63 3.89
N VAL A 193 0.27 1.30 4.09
CA VAL A 193 1.57 0.88 3.55
C VAL A 193 2.00 -0.48 4.08
N SER A 194 1.72 -0.78 5.35
CA SER A 194 2.02 -2.07 5.99
C SER A 194 0.88 -3.10 5.91
N SER A 195 -0.26 -2.73 5.33
CA SER A 195 -1.46 -3.58 5.26
C SER A 195 -1.25 -4.75 4.30
N THR A 196 -1.86 -5.89 4.61
CA THR A 196 -1.95 -7.03 3.67
C THR A 196 -2.90 -6.76 2.50
N SER A 197 -3.75 -5.74 2.60
CA SER A 197 -4.72 -5.34 1.57
C SER A 197 -4.21 -4.14 0.75
N ILE A 198 -4.32 -4.20 -0.59
CA ILE A 198 -4.02 -3.07 -1.49
C ILE A 198 -4.86 -1.83 -1.15
N VAL A 199 -6.17 -2.05 -0.96
CA VAL A 199 -7.12 -0.99 -0.65
C VAL A 199 -7.67 -1.16 0.76
N ILE A 200 -7.82 -0.04 1.45
CA ILE A 200 -8.44 0.03 2.78
C ILE A 200 -9.54 1.09 2.77
N PRO A 201 -10.58 0.99 3.62
CA PRO A 201 -11.61 2.02 3.72
C PRO A 201 -11.00 3.39 4.01
N ALA A 202 -11.45 4.40 3.27
CA ALA A 202 -11.06 5.77 3.52
C ALA A 202 -11.66 6.28 4.85
N PRO A 203 -10.96 7.20 5.55
CA PRO A 203 -11.51 7.82 6.74
C PRO A 203 -12.69 8.74 6.38
N VAL A 204 -13.56 8.99 7.36
CA VAL A 204 -14.62 10.00 7.24
C VAL A 204 -13.99 11.36 6.92
N GLY A 205 -14.57 12.10 5.96
CA GLY A 205 -14.11 13.44 5.59
C GLY A 205 -12.97 13.49 4.57
N ILE A 206 -12.59 12.35 3.96
CA ILE A 206 -11.57 12.29 2.89
C ILE A 206 -11.86 13.23 1.70
N GLU A 207 -13.14 13.49 1.43
CA GLU A 207 -13.60 14.40 0.37
C GLU A 207 -13.10 15.84 0.58
N ASN A 208 -13.02 16.29 1.84
CA ASN A 208 -12.49 17.63 2.18
C ASN A 208 -11.01 17.76 1.85
N TYR A 209 -10.25 16.65 1.91
CA TYR A 209 -8.84 16.64 1.52
C TYR A 209 -8.71 16.71 -0.01
N LEU A 210 -9.50 15.92 -0.75
CA LEU A 210 -9.51 15.94 -2.21
C LEU A 210 -9.93 17.31 -2.79
N ALA A 211 -10.91 17.97 -2.17
CA ALA A 211 -11.37 19.29 -2.57
C ALA A 211 -10.29 20.37 -2.45
N LYS A 212 -9.35 20.21 -1.50
CA LYS A 212 -8.22 21.14 -1.29
C LYS A 212 -7.02 20.88 -2.20
N GLY A 213 -6.89 19.66 -2.74
CA GLY A 213 -5.67 19.16 -3.42
C GLY A 213 -5.77 18.95 -4.93
N SER A 214 -6.86 19.40 -5.57
CA SER A 214 -7.32 19.03 -6.94
C SER A 214 -7.93 17.63 -7.02
N SER A 215 -9.25 17.58 -7.20
CA SER A 215 -10.05 16.37 -7.38
C SER A 215 -9.68 15.55 -8.63
N ALA A 216 -8.86 16.09 -9.53
CA ALA A 216 -8.42 15.44 -10.76
C ALA A 216 -7.16 14.58 -10.61
N ARG A 217 -6.45 14.66 -9.48
CA ARG A 217 -5.22 13.88 -9.27
C ARG A 217 -5.55 12.43 -8.93
N SER A 218 -4.84 11.49 -9.57
CA SER A 218 -4.95 10.05 -9.28
C SER A 218 -3.92 9.56 -8.25
N ARG A 219 -2.97 10.41 -7.86
CA ARG A 219 -1.85 10.06 -6.98
C ARG A 219 -1.36 11.27 -6.16
N PHE A 220 -1.07 11.01 -4.90
CA PHE A 220 -0.53 11.91 -3.90
C PHE A 220 0.72 11.31 -3.27
N ILE A 221 1.56 12.15 -2.69
CA ILE A 221 2.80 11.78 -2.01
C ILE A 221 2.63 11.97 -0.50
N ALA A 222 2.90 10.93 0.27
CA ALA A 222 2.97 11.00 1.73
C ALA A 222 4.42 10.87 2.20
N TYR A 223 4.87 11.83 3.01
CA TYR A 223 6.04 11.66 3.86
C TYR A 223 5.62 10.89 5.11
N LEU A 224 6.32 9.81 5.41
CA LEU A 224 6.11 8.98 6.58
C LEU A 224 7.34 9.08 7.50
N PRO A 225 7.23 8.71 8.80
CA PRO A 225 8.38 8.67 9.70
C PRO A 225 9.56 7.82 9.21
N GLY A 226 10.47 8.44 8.46
CA GLY A 226 11.66 7.79 7.88
C GLY A 226 11.44 7.11 6.53
N ASP A 227 10.29 7.31 5.89
CA ASP A 227 9.97 6.68 4.60
C ASP A 227 8.97 7.54 3.78
N PHE A 228 8.58 7.05 2.62
CA PHE A 228 7.61 7.69 1.74
C PHE A 228 6.62 6.67 1.19
N ALA A 229 5.44 7.16 0.81
CA ALA A 229 4.48 6.36 0.07
C ALA A 229 3.77 7.21 -0.97
N TYR A 230 3.37 6.57 -2.07
CA TYR A 230 2.31 7.11 -2.90
C TYR A 230 0.98 6.56 -2.40
N PHE A 231 -0.06 7.38 -2.52
CA PHE A 231 -1.42 6.94 -2.26
C PHE A 231 -2.40 7.60 -3.22
N GLY A 232 -3.61 7.07 -3.28
CA GLY A 232 -4.72 7.70 -3.98
C GLY A 232 -6.05 7.25 -3.42
N VAL A 233 -7.10 7.97 -3.80
CA VAL A 233 -8.46 7.74 -3.30
C VAL A 233 -9.30 7.19 -4.43
N LEU A 234 -10.05 6.12 -4.16
CA LEU A 234 -10.90 5.43 -5.12
C LEU A 234 -12.34 5.37 -4.64
N ALA A 235 -13.29 5.48 -5.56
CA ALA A 235 -14.71 5.34 -5.28
C ALA A 235 -15.28 4.07 -5.90
N SER A 236 -16.26 3.46 -5.23
CA SER A 236 -17.01 2.29 -5.69
C SER A 236 -18.51 2.57 -5.61
N GLY A 237 -19.22 2.44 -6.75
CA GLY A 237 -20.65 2.73 -6.93
C GLY A 237 -21.58 1.52 -7.04
#